data_AF-A0A1W4XGY8-F1
#
_entry.id   AF-A0A1W4XGY8-F1
#
_cell.length_a   1.000
_cell.length_b   1.000
_cell.length_c   1.000
_cell.angle_alpha   90.00
_cell.angle_beta   90.00
_cell.angle_gamma   90.00
#
_symmetry.space_group_name_H-M   'P 1'
#
loop_
_entity.id
_entity.type
_entity.pdbx_description
1 polymer ?
#
loop_
_entity_poly.entity_id
_entity_poly.type
_entity_poly.pdbx_seq_one_letter_code
_entity_poly.pdbx_strand_id
1 'polypeptide(L)'
;MSYYRGNVARSRNSWGPMSMSMDFHRLDPDPHYAEECTERMLSAQMRQLDPLKEDLAEWLNKTLGICFLTGENLLSELDNGVILCHLAHVIHDQAVKMVDAGLAKGPPPKIQGKCFERAMRRSFFSRDNMENFIKFCRSLGVHQNLLFESDDLVLHNQPRNVILCLLEVARLAHNKYRIEPPGLVQLEKEIAEEERNNSADSGLGSLLSWQFQATPPRIMTNRMRHSR
;
A
#
# COMPACT_ATOMS: atom_id res chain seq x y z
N MET A 1 -67.11 -56.04 -25.30
CA MET A 1 -67.48 -54.87 -24.48
C MET A 1 -66.20 -54.10 -24.18
N SER A 2 -65.87 -53.04 -24.95
CA SER A 2 -66.17 -51.62 -24.65
C SER A 2 -65.45 -51.12 -23.39
N TYR A 3 -64.67 -50.03 -23.30
CA TYR A 3 -64.21 -48.95 -24.19
C TYR A 3 -63.03 -48.22 -23.50
N TYR A 4 -62.14 -47.61 -24.30
CA TYR A 4 -61.33 -46.38 -24.13
C TYR A 4 -60.79 -45.86 -22.77
N ARG A 5 -59.48 -45.59 -22.77
CA ARG A 5 -58.72 -44.33 -22.46
C ARG A 5 -57.46 -44.68 -21.66
N GLY A 6 -56.28 -44.12 -21.89
CA GLY A 6 -55.82 -43.08 -22.80
C GLY A 6 -54.30 -43.03 -22.65
N ASN A 7 -53.62 -42.87 -23.77
CA ASN A 7 -52.17 -42.94 -23.88
C ASN A 7 -51.57 -41.57 -23.53
N VAL A 8 -50.89 -41.42 -22.40
CA VAL A 8 -49.91 -40.34 -22.17
C VAL A 8 -48.82 -40.86 -21.22
N ALA A 9 -47.80 -41.51 -21.76
CA ALA A 9 -46.52 -41.66 -21.07
C ALA A 9 -45.48 -40.88 -21.86
N ARG A 10 -45.11 -39.73 -21.27
CA ARG A 10 -44.10 -38.79 -21.75
C ARG A 10 -42.78 -39.50 -22.06
N SER A 11 -42.18 -39.04 -23.16
CA SER A 11 -40.77 -39.24 -23.55
C SER A 11 -39.86 -39.23 -22.32
N ARG A 12 -39.26 -40.38 -22.01
CA ARG A 12 -38.26 -40.50 -20.96
C ARG A 12 -36.89 -40.33 -21.61
N ASN A 13 -36.51 -39.08 -21.80
CA ASN A 13 -35.16 -38.77 -22.21
C ASN A 13 -34.24 -38.94 -20.99
N SER A 14 -33.11 -39.57 -21.28
CA SER A 14 -31.90 -39.74 -20.47
C SER A 14 -31.47 -38.45 -19.76
N TRP A 15 -30.54 -38.57 -18.81
CA TRP A 15 -29.94 -37.51 -17.98
C TRP A 15 -30.64 -37.24 -16.63
N GLY A 16 -30.58 -38.22 -15.73
CA GLY A 16 -30.67 -37.97 -14.28
C GLY A 16 -29.32 -38.32 -13.62
N PRO A 17 -28.83 -37.55 -12.64
CA PRO A 17 -27.56 -37.85 -11.99
C PRO A 17 -27.69 -39.16 -11.21
N MET A 18 -26.81 -40.12 -11.47
CA MET A 18 -26.64 -41.28 -10.58
C MET A 18 -26.12 -40.77 -9.25
N SER A 19 -26.96 -40.81 -8.22
CA SER A 19 -26.53 -40.57 -6.85
C SER A 19 -25.66 -41.74 -6.41
N MET A 20 -24.35 -41.59 -6.60
CA MET A 20 -23.36 -42.36 -5.86
C MET A 20 -23.26 -41.68 -4.50
N SER A 21 -23.58 -42.39 -3.43
CA SER A 21 -23.24 -41.99 -2.07
C SER A 21 -21.73 -42.05 -1.92
N MET A 22 -21.04 -41.02 -2.42
CA MET A 22 -19.66 -40.76 -2.04
C MET A 22 -19.72 -40.22 -0.63
N ASP A 23 -19.32 -41.03 0.34
CA ASP A 23 -18.80 -40.51 1.60
C ASP A 23 -17.54 -39.72 1.26
N PHE A 24 -17.73 -38.48 0.82
CA PHE A 24 -16.70 -37.47 0.78
C PHE A 24 -16.40 -37.17 2.25
N HIS A 25 -15.58 -38.01 2.88
CA HIS A 25 -14.78 -37.56 4.01
C HIS A 25 -13.95 -36.41 3.46
N ARG A 26 -14.45 -35.20 3.69
CA ARG A 26 -13.70 -33.98 3.58
C ARG A 26 -12.53 -34.19 4.53
N LEU A 27 -11.39 -34.62 3.99
CA LEU A 27 -10.16 -34.67 4.76
C LEU A 27 -9.97 -33.23 5.22
N ASP A 28 -10.12 -33.00 6.52
CA ASP A 28 -9.79 -31.70 7.07
C ASP A 28 -8.35 -31.40 6.64
N PRO A 29 -8.08 -30.20 6.09
CA PRO A 29 -6.73 -29.85 5.68
C PRO A 29 -5.80 -30.10 6.86
N ASP A 30 -4.74 -30.87 6.63
CA ASP A 30 -3.72 -31.11 7.66
C ASP A 30 -3.27 -29.74 8.22
N PRO A 31 -3.46 -29.47 9.52
CA PRO A 31 -3.16 -28.19 10.13
C PRO A 31 -1.74 -27.71 9.85
N HIS A 32 -0.79 -28.65 9.73
CA HIS A 32 0.62 -28.34 9.47
C HIS A 32 0.83 -27.79 8.03
N TYR A 33 0.12 -28.32 7.04
CA TYR A 33 0.18 -27.82 5.66
C TYR A 33 -0.56 -26.49 5.50
N ALA A 34 -1.65 -26.28 6.26
CA ALA A 34 -2.34 -24.99 6.29
C ALA A 34 -1.46 -23.89 6.90
N GLU A 35 -0.78 -24.18 8.02
CA GLU A 35 0.17 -23.27 8.68
C GLU A 35 1.34 -22.92 7.75
N GLU A 36 1.96 -23.92 7.13
CA GLU A 36 3.04 -23.70 6.15
C GLU A 36 2.58 -22.86 4.94
N CYS A 37 1.36 -23.08 4.44
CA CYS A 37 0.81 -22.27 3.36
C CYS A 37 0.62 -20.81 3.78
N THR A 38 0.13 -20.57 5.00
CA THR A 38 -0.03 -19.22 5.55
C THR A 38 1.31 -18.53 5.76
N GLU A 39 2.32 -19.21 6.28
CA GLU A 39 3.67 -18.67 6.45
C GLU A 39 4.30 -18.28 5.10
N ARG A 40 4.14 -19.11 4.07
CA ARG A 40 4.61 -18.80 2.71
C ARG A 40 3.91 -17.57 2.12
N MET A 41 2.63 -17.41 2.37
CA MET A 41 1.88 -16.24 1.92
C MET A 41 2.32 -14.97 2.66
N LEU A 42 2.48 -15.03 3.99
CA LEU A 42 2.93 -13.89 4.80
C LEU A 42 4.35 -13.47 4.45
N SER A 43 5.27 -14.43 4.29
CA SER A 43 6.65 -14.15 3.86
C SER A 43 6.73 -13.55 2.45
N ALA A 44 5.87 -13.97 1.52
CA ALA A 44 5.77 -13.34 0.21
C ALA A 44 5.32 -11.88 0.29
N GLN A 45 4.32 -11.57 1.12
CA GLN A 45 3.86 -10.20 1.35
C GLN A 45 4.94 -9.32 2.00
N MET A 46 5.70 -9.86 2.95
CA MET A 46 6.81 -9.14 3.58
C MET A 46 7.91 -8.80 2.56
N ARG A 47 8.24 -9.72 1.65
CA ARG A 47 9.25 -9.48 0.60
C ARG A 47 8.88 -8.37 -0.37
N GLN A 48 7.58 -8.14 -0.59
CA GLN A 48 7.13 -7.01 -1.42
C GLN A 48 7.47 -5.64 -0.80
N LEU A 49 7.79 -5.61 0.50
CA LEU A 49 8.16 -4.40 1.21
C LEU A 49 9.67 -4.13 1.18
N ASP A 50 10.50 -5.07 0.72
CA ASP A 50 11.96 -4.95 0.78
C ASP A 50 12.49 -3.70 0.05
N PRO A 51 12.05 -3.37 -1.19
CA PRO A 51 12.49 -2.13 -1.85
C PRO A 51 12.12 -0.87 -1.05
N LEU A 52 10.95 -0.88 -0.40
CA LEU A 52 10.49 0.24 0.43
C LEU A 52 11.31 0.36 1.71
N LYS A 53 11.71 -0.78 2.30
CA LYS A 53 12.55 -0.84 3.51
C LYS A 53 13.97 -0.35 3.20
N GLU A 54 14.53 -0.75 2.08
CA GLU A 54 15.85 -0.29 1.63
C GLU A 54 15.88 1.23 1.44
N ASP A 55 14.91 1.76 0.71
CA ASP A 55 14.80 3.19 0.43
C ASP A 55 14.57 4.02 1.71
N LEU A 56 13.70 3.54 2.62
CA LEU A 56 13.51 4.17 3.94
C LEU A 56 14.77 4.12 4.80
N ALA A 57 15.50 3.00 4.80
CA ALA A 57 16.72 2.88 5.59
C ALA A 57 17.79 3.87 5.11
N GLU A 58 17.98 4.00 3.80
CA GLU A 58 18.88 4.99 3.20
C GLU A 58 18.45 6.43 3.57
N TRP A 59 17.17 6.74 3.43
CA TRP A 59 16.63 8.05 3.78
C TRP A 59 16.81 8.40 5.26
N LEU A 60 16.53 7.47 6.18
CA LEU A 60 16.71 7.69 7.62
C LEU A 60 18.18 7.87 7.98
N ASN A 61 19.08 7.04 7.42
CA ASN A 61 20.51 7.18 7.60
C ASN A 61 20.97 8.59 7.22
N LYS A 62 20.58 9.05 6.02
CA LYS A 62 20.92 10.39 5.52
C LYS A 62 20.32 11.52 6.37
N THR A 63 19.04 11.40 6.73
CA THR A 63 18.30 12.45 7.46
C THR A 63 18.80 12.61 8.89
N LEU A 64 19.17 11.51 9.55
CA LEU A 64 19.63 11.50 10.94
C LEU A 64 21.16 11.58 11.08
N GLY A 65 21.91 11.47 9.97
CA GLY A 65 23.38 11.42 10.02
C GLY A 65 23.92 10.13 10.65
N ILE A 66 23.19 9.02 10.50
CA ILE A 66 23.59 7.68 10.94
C ILE A 66 23.89 6.78 9.72
N CYS A 67 24.39 5.56 9.93
CA CYS A 67 24.83 4.70 8.83
C CYS A 67 24.64 3.18 9.05
N PHE A 68 23.87 2.78 10.05
CA PHE A 68 23.73 1.37 10.44
C PHE A 68 22.39 0.74 10.03
N LEU A 69 21.42 1.54 9.57
CA LEU A 69 20.14 1.01 9.12
C LEU A 69 20.29 0.36 7.74
N THR A 70 19.68 -0.80 7.57
CA THR A 70 19.57 -1.56 6.33
C THR A 70 18.13 -1.98 6.10
N GLY A 71 17.78 -2.37 4.87
CA GLY A 71 16.45 -2.91 4.60
C GLY A 71 16.12 -4.14 5.45
N GLU A 72 17.11 -4.92 5.88
CA GLU A 72 16.92 -6.11 6.72
C GLU A 72 16.67 -5.79 8.19
N ASN A 73 17.37 -4.79 8.76
CA ASN A 73 17.29 -4.47 10.19
C ASN A 73 16.36 -3.29 10.51
N LEU A 74 15.82 -2.60 9.49
CA LEU A 74 15.06 -1.36 9.65
C LEU A 74 14.02 -1.45 10.78
N LEU A 75 13.12 -2.42 10.70
CA LEU A 75 12.02 -2.53 11.66
C LEU A 75 12.51 -2.90 13.07
N SER A 76 13.55 -3.74 13.19
CA SER A 76 14.09 -4.12 14.50
C SER A 76 14.88 -3.01 15.16
N GLU A 77 15.53 -2.13 14.40
CA GLU A 77 16.21 -0.96 14.95
C GLU A 77 15.24 0.16 15.32
N LEU A 78 14.08 0.24 14.64
CA LEU A 78 13.03 1.20 14.96
C LEU A 78 12.15 0.78 16.16
N ASP A 79 12.10 -0.49 16.56
CA ASP A 79 11.07 -1.05 17.46
C ASP A 79 11.12 -0.62 18.94
N ASN A 80 12.18 0.10 19.35
CA ASN A 80 12.22 0.80 20.64
C ASN A 80 11.70 2.25 20.58
N GLY A 81 11.49 2.77 19.37
CA GLY A 81 10.91 4.08 19.08
C GLY A 81 11.87 5.26 19.16
N VAL A 82 13.13 5.06 19.58
CA VAL A 82 14.09 6.15 19.80
C VAL A 82 14.44 6.86 18.48
N ILE A 83 14.74 6.08 17.45
CA ILE A 83 15.08 6.62 16.12
C ILE A 83 13.91 7.43 15.55
N LEU A 84 12.66 7.00 15.79
CA LEU A 84 11.47 7.73 15.35
C LEU A 84 11.29 9.05 16.11
N CYS A 85 11.56 9.07 17.42
CA CYS A 85 11.58 10.32 18.16
C CYS A 85 12.64 11.28 17.61
N HIS A 86 13.87 10.80 17.33
CA HIS A 86 14.92 11.64 16.73
C HIS A 86 14.53 12.17 15.36
N LEU A 87 13.87 11.36 14.53
CA LEU A 87 13.33 11.81 13.24
C LEU A 87 12.32 12.94 13.42
N ALA A 88 11.39 12.82 14.37
CA ALA A 88 10.44 13.89 14.68
C ALA A 88 11.16 15.18 15.08
N HIS A 89 12.21 15.10 15.89
CA HIS A 89 13.05 16.24 16.26
C HIS A 89 13.73 16.90 15.05
N VAL A 90 14.38 16.12 14.18
CA VAL A 90 15.03 16.66 12.98
C VAL A 90 14.02 17.36 12.06
N ILE A 91 12.86 16.74 11.81
CA ILE A 91 11.81 17.33 10.97
C ILE A 91 11.24 18.60 11.60
N HIS A 92 10.97 18.59 12.91
CA HIS A 92 10.52 19.76 13.65
C HIS A 92 11.50 20.93 13.54
N ASP A 93 12.79 20.68 13.78
CA ASP A 93 13.80 21.75 13.79
C ASP A 93 13.97 22.35 12.39
N GLN A 94 13.89 21.52 11.36
CA GLN A 94 13.86 22.00 9.98
C GLN A 94 12.57 22.80 9.69
N ALA A 95 11.42 22.34 10.19
CA ALA A 95 10.17 23.06 10.03
C ALA A 95 10.21 24.45 10.67
N VAL A 96 10.77 24.57 11.88
CA VAL A 96 10.99 25.86 12.55
C VAL A 96 11.83 26.79 11.66
N LYS A 97 12.99 26.33 11.18
CA LYS A 97 13.86 27.12 10.30
C LYS A 97 13.13 27.62 9.04
N MET A 98 12.32 26.76 8.43
CA MET A 98 11.59 27.08 7.20
C MET A 98 10.44 28.07 7.45
N VAL A 99 9.78 27.97 8.61
CA VAL A 99 8.73 28.91 9.02
C VAL A 99 9.35 30.27 9.37
N ASP A 100 10.45 30.29 10.12
CA ASP A 100 11.15 31.53 10.50
C ASP A 100 11.73 32.25 9.28
N ALA A 101 12.17 31.49 8.26
CA ALA A 101 12.61 32.03 6.97
C ALA A 101 11.44 32.47 6.06
N GLY A 102 10.18 32.28 6.47
CA GLY A 102 8.99 32.60 5.67
C GLY A 102 8.77 31.70 4.45
N LEU A 103 9.48 30.56 4.37
CA LEU A 103 9.42 29.61 3.26
C LEU A 103 8.34 28.52 3.45
N ALA A 104 7.88 28.31 4.69
CA ALA A 104 6.79 27.39 5.02
C ALA A 104 5.63 28.14 5.70
N LYS A 105 4.40 27.66 5.47
CA LYS A 105 3.18 28.23 6.05
C LYS A 105 2.68 27.39 7.23
N GLY A 106 2.09 28.07 8.21
CA GLY A 106 1.51 27.45 9.39
C GLY A 106 2.54 27.14 10.49
N PRO A 107 2.08 26.67 11.66
CA PRO A 107 2.96 26.33 12.75
C PRO A 107 3.78 25.06 12.44
N PRO A 108 4.99 24.93 13.00
CA PRO A 108 5.76 23.69 12.93
C PRO A 108 5.00 22.53 13.65
N PRO A 109 5.22 21.28 13.21
CA PRO A 109 4.57 20.10 13.79
C PRO A 109 4.99 19.92 15.25
N LYS A 110 4.07 19.58 16.14
CA LYS A 110 4.33 19.56 17.58
C LYS A 110 4.95 18.23 18.01
N ILE A 111 6.07 18.30 18.73
CA ILE A 111 6.61 17.17 19.49
C ILE A 111 5.95 17.15 20.86
N GLN A 112 5.45 15.99 21.27
CA GLN A 112 4.77 15.80 22.54
C GLN A 112 5.47 14.71 23.34
N GLY A 113 5.49 14.88 24.66
CA GLY A 113 6.07 13.90 25.56
C GLY A 113 7.59 13.89 25.54
N LYS A 114 8.15 12.99 26.37
CA LYS A 114 9.59 12.78 26.50
C LYS A 114 9.99 11.58 25.62
N CYS A 115 11.12 11.69 24.93
CA CYS A 115 11.80 10.53 24.34
C CYS A 115 12.51 9.72 25.44
N PHE A 116 12.19 8.43 25.55
CA PHE A 116 12.89 7.50 26.42
C PHE A 116 14.07 6.85 25.67
N GLU A 117 15.22 7.54 25.68
CA GLU A 117 16.46 7.16 24.97
C GLU A 117 16.99 5.75 25.29
N ARG A 118 16.63 5.20 26.46
CA ARG A 118 17.08 3.88 26.94
C ARG A 118 15.92 2.89 27.00
N ALA A 119 14.86 3.12 26.24
CA ALA A 119 13.72 2.21 26.18
C ALA A 119 14.18 0.82 25.72
N MET A 120 13.80 -0.20 26.49
CA MET A 120 13.96 -1.58 26.05
C MET A 120 12.94 -1.88 24.96
N ARG A 121 13.31 -2.75 24.02
CA ARG A 121 12.37 -3.28 23.01
C ARG A 121 11.17 -3.93 23.69
N ARG A 122 9.99 -3.85 23.09
CA ARG A 122 8.73 -4.46 23.61
C ARG A 122 8.30 -3.97 25.00
N SER A 123 8.82 -2.84 25.47
CA SER A 123 8.51 -2.28 26.78
C SER A 123 7.36 -1.26 26.75
N PHE A 124 6.89 -0.84 27.92
CA PHE A 124 5.98 0.29 28.05
C PHE A 124 6.61 1.58 27.51
N PHE A 125 7.90 1.80 27.76
CA PHE A 125 8.61 2.99 27.27
C PHE A 125 8.76 3.02 25.76
N SER A 126 8.93 1.86 25.10
CA SER A 126 8.95 1.83 23.63
C SER A 126 7.59 2.18 23.05
N ARG A 127 6.49 1.76 23.69
CA ARG A 127 5.13 2.14 23.28
C ARG A 127 4.89 3.64 23.45
N ASP A 128 5.34 4.22 24.56
CA ASP A 128 5.27 5.68 24.77
C ASP A 128 6.05 6.45 23.70
N ASN A 129 7.25 5.98 23.32
CA ASN A 129 8.01 6.56 22.21
C ASN A 129 7.22 6.51 20.90
N MET A 130 6.60 5.37 20.57
CA MET A 130 5.77 5.24 19.36
C MET A 130 4.59 6.21 19.38
N GLU A 131 3.89 6.29 20.52
CA GLU A 131 2.72 7.15 20.66
C GLU A 131 3.10 8.63 20.50
N ASN A 132 4.24 9.04 21.04
CA ASN A 132 4.77 10.40 20.84
C ASN A 132 5.06 10.67 19.36
N PHE A 133 5.64 9.71 18.63
CA PHE A 133 5.87 9.83 17.20
C PHE A 133 4.56 9.86 16.39
N ILE A 134 3.58 9.01 16.71
CA ILE A 134 2.27 8.98 16.06
C ILE A 134 1.54 10.31 16.24
N LYS A 135 1.59 10.90 17.44
CA LYS A 135 1.08 12.26 17.71
C LYS A 135 1.79 13.32 16.88
N PHE A 136 3.11 13.20 16.74
CA PHE A 136 3.88 14.07 15.86
C PHE A 136 3.42 13.93 14.39
N CYS A 137 3.27 12.71 13.87
CA CYS A 137 2.77 12.44 12.51
C CYS A 137 1.40 13.09 12.25
N ARG A 138 0.48 13.03 13.21
CA ARG A 138 -0.82 13.72 13.13
C ARG A 138 -0.65 15.23 12.99
N SER A 139 0.26 15.82 13.77
CA SER A 139 0.54 17.26 13.72
C SER A 139 1.25 17.69 12.42
N LEU A 140 2.06 16.80 11.83
CA LEU A 140 2.68 16.97 10.53
C LEU A 140 1.65 16.94 9.39
N GLY A 141 0.51 16.29 9.63
CA GLY A 141 -0.62 16.18 8.69
C GLY A 141 -0.74 14.83 8.00
N VAL A 142 -0.12 13.77 8.55
CA VAL A 142 -0.33 12.40 8.08
C VAL A 142 -1.79 12.02 8.25
N HIS A 143 -2.41 11.48 7.21
CA HIS A 143 -3.81 11.08 7.22
C HIS A 143 -4.05 9.91 8.20
N GLN A 144 -5.19 9.89 8.88
CA GLN A 144 -5.53 8.87 9.89
C GLN A 144 -5.37 7.43 9.38
N ASN A 145 -5.75 7.17 8.14
CA ASN A 145 -5.69 5.83 7.52
C ASN A 145 -4.25 5.36 7.22
N LEU A 146 -3.26 6.24 7.31
CA LEU A 146 -1.85 5.93 7.09
C LEU A 146 -1.08 5.85 8.41
N LEU A 147 -1.69 6.21 9.54
CA LEU A 147 -1.07 6.07 10.85
C LEU A 147 -1.08 4.60 11.26
N PHE A 148 0.04 4.16 11.81
CA PHE A 148 0.16 2.86 12.49
C PHE A 148 -0.15 3.03 13.99
N GLU A 149 -0.42 1.92 14.67
CA GLU A 149 -0.62 1.86 16.12
C GLU A 149 0.68 1.47 16.83
N SER A 150 0.84 1.80 18.12
CA SER A 150 2.11 1.55 18.84
C SER A 150 2.58 0.08 18.75
N ASP A 151 1.65 -0.87 18.82
CA ASP A 151 1.94 -2.30 18.77
C ASP A 151 2.29 -2.81 17.36
N ASP A 152 1.94 -2.08 16.30
CA ASP A 152 2.26 -2.44 14.92
C ASP A 152 3.77 -2.57 14.70
N LEU A 153 4.55 -1.70 15.35
CA LEU A 153 6.00 -1.72 15.31
C LEU A 153 6.61 -2.41 16.53
N VAL A 154 6.16 -2.08 17.75
CA VAL A 154 6.77 -2.62 18.98
C VAL A 154 6.70 -4.14 19.02
N LEU A 155 5.60 -4.72 18.53
CA LEU A 155 5.41 -6.18 18.48
C LEU A 155 5.64 -6.77 17.10
N HIS A 156 5.93 -5.94 16.09
CA HIS A 156 6.03 -6.30 14.66
C HIS A 156 4.72 -6.87 14.10
N ASN A 157 3.56 -6.37 14.56
CA ASN A 157 2.26 -6.87 14.13
C ASN A 157 1.86 -6.44 12.71
N GLN A 158 2.15 -5.19 12.32
CA GLN A 158 1.72 -4.62 11.03
C GLN A 158 2.84 -3.80 10.37
N PRO A 159 3.94 -4.45 9.92
CA PRO A 159 5.11 -3.77 9.37
C PRO A 159 4.78 -2.91 8.14
N ARG A 160 3.79 -3.34 7.34
CA ARG A 160 3.31 -2.58 6.18
C ARG A 160 2.78 -1.21 6.56
N ASN A 161 2.00 -1.11 7.64
CA ASN A 161 1.42 0.17 8.08
C ASN A 161 2.53 1.14 8.51
N VAL A 162 3.54 0.63 9.22
CA VAL A 162 4.69 1.43 9.65
C VAL A 162 5.44 2.00 8.44
N ILE A 163 5.75 1.16 7.45
CA ILE A 163 6.47 1.56 6.24
C ILE A 163 5.70 2.62 5.45
N LEU A 164 4.40 2.42 5.24
CA LEU A 164 3.56 3.39 4.53
C LEU A 164 3.44 4.72 5.29
N CYS A 165 3.34 4.67 6.61
CA CYS A 165 3.34 5.87 7.44
C CYS A 165 4.64 6.66 7.27
N LEU A 166 5.80 5.98 7.30
CA LEU A 166 7.11 6.64 7.19
C LEU A 166 7.34 7.25 5.81
N LEU A 167 6.92 6.57 4.74
CA LEU A 167 6.94 7.12 3.38
C LEU A 167 6.11 8.41 3.28
N GLU A 168 4.92 8.42 3.88
CA GLU A 168 4.06 9.60 3.92
C GLU A 168 4.68 10.75 4.74
N VAL A 169 5.32 10.43 5.88
CA VAL A 169 6.08 11.42 6.67
C VAL A 169 7.18 12.05 5.82
N ALA A 170 7.95 11.24 5.10
CA ALA A 170 9.03 11.73 4.25
C ALA A 170 8.52 12.63 3.11
N ARG A 171 7.42 12.22 2.46
CA ARG A 171 6.75 13.01 1.42
C ARG A 171 6.27 14.37 1.94
N LEU A 172 5.64 14.40 3.13
CA LEU A 172 5.19 15.65 3.75
C LEU A 172 6.36 16.53 4.18
N ALA A 173 7.40 15.94 4.76
CA ALA A 173 8.61 16.65 5.17
C ALA A 173 9.31 17.31 3.97
N HIS A 174 9.38 16.63 2.83
CA HIS A 174 9.88 17.21 1.59
C HIS A 174 9.03 18.38 1.10
N ASN A 175 7.72 18.15 0.95
CA ASN A 175 6.82 19.12 0.36
C ASN A 175 6.71 20.40 1.20
N LYS A 176 6.73 20.28 2.53
CA LYS A 176 6.57 21.42 3.44
C LYS A 176 7.88 22.06 3.85
N TYR A 177 8.94 21.27 4.05
CA TYR A 177 10.16 21.72 4.74
C TYR A 177 11.45 21.45 3.97
N ARG A 178 11.35 20.97 2.72
CA ARG A 178 12.48 20.74 1.79
C ARG A 178 13.51 19.74 2.31
N ILE A 179 13.09 18.83 3.18
CA ILE A 179 13.90 17.65 3.51
C ILE A 179 13.95 16.76 2.28
N GLU A 180 15.13 16.25 1.95
CA GLU A 180 15.26 15.35 0.79
C GLU A 180 14.49 14.05 1.07
N PRO A 181 13.59 13.61 0.17
CA PRO A 181 12.77 12.43 0.41
C PRO A 181 13.50 11.16 -0.09
N PRO A 182 13.01 9.97 0.29
CA PRO A 182 13.44 8.70 -0.28
C PRO A 182 13.33 8.71 -1.81
N GLY A 183 14.16 7.91 -2.49
CA GLY A 183 14.22 7.85 -3.95
C GLY A 183 12.87 7.50 -4.58
N LEU A 184 12.10 6.61 -3.98
CA LEU A 184 10.77 6.24 -4.48
C LEU A 184 9.81 7.44 -4.52
N VAL A 185 9.82 8.27 -3.47
CA VAL A 185 8.97 9.46 -3.40
C VAL A 185 9.41 10.51 -4.43
N GLN A 186 10.71 10.58 -4.75
CA GLN A 186 11.21 11.43 -5.83
C GLN A 186 10.68 10.96 -7.19
N LEU A 187 10.76 9.64 -7.45
CA LEU A 187 10.30 9.02 -8.69
C LEU A 187 8.78 9.17 -8.89
N GLU A 188 7.97 8.96 -7.84
CA GLU A 188 6.52 9.16 -7.90
C GLU A 188 6.15 10.57 -8.38
N LYS A 189 6.91 11.58 -7.93
CA LYS A 189 6.70 12.97 -8.32
C LYS A 189 7.14 13.23 -9.76
N GLU A 190 8.29 12.70 -10.17
CA GLU A 190 8.79 12.81 -11.55
C GLU A 190 7.78 12.22 -12.55
N ILE A 191 7.26 11.01 -12.28
CA ILE A 191 6.24 10.37 -13.11
C ILE A 191 4.97 11.22 -13.19
N ALA A 192 4.47 11.73 -12.05
CA ALA A 192 3.28 12.58 -12.03
C ALA A 192 3.47 13.89 -12.82
N GLU A 193 4.69 14.45 -12.82
CA GLU A 193 5.05 15.63 -13.62
C GLU A 193 5.09 15.30 -15.13
N GLU A 194 5.64 14.16 -15.52
CA GLU A 194 5.64 13.68 -16.92
C GLU A 194 4.22 13.43 -17.44
N GLU A 195 3.36 12.76 -16.67
CA GLU A 195 1.97 12.50 -17.05
C GLU A 195 1.17 13.80 -17.24
N ARG A 196 1.39 14.78 -16.36
CA ARG A 196 0.77 16.11 -16.47
C ARG A 196 1.25 16.88 -17.70
N ASN A 197 2.52 16.79 -18.05
CA ASN A 197 3.08 17.46 -19.22
C ASN A 197 2.61 16.78 -20.53
N ASN A 198 2.52 15.45 -20.56
CA ASN A 198 2.06 14.70 -21.72
C ASN A 198 0.55 14.87 -22.00
N SER A 199 -0.24 15.06 -20.93
CA SER A 199 -1.67 15.40 -21.05
C SER A 199 -1.94 16.85 -21.47
N ALA A 200 -1.02 17.78 -21.16
CA ALA A 200 -1.10 19.17 -21.63
C ALA A 200 -0.64 19.36 -23.10
N ASP A 201 0.20 18.46 -23.62
CA ASP A 201 0.71 18.50 -25.01
C ASP A 201 -0.08 17.60 -25.98
N SER A 202 -1.21 17.05 -25.53
CA SER A 202 -2.09 16.19 -26.34
C SER A 202 -3.00 16.98 -27.31
N GLY A 203 -2.38 17.76 -28.20
CA GLY A 203 -2.84 17.91 -29.58
C GLY A 203 -2.43 16.72 -30.48
N LEU A 204 -1.67 15.77 -29.93
CA LEU A 204 -1.15 14.60 -30.65
C LEU A 204 -1.60 13.24 -30.08
N GLY A 205 -2.52 13.22 -29.10
CA GLY A 205 -3.12 12.00 -28.56
C GLY A 205 -3.94 11.15 -29.55
N SER A 206 -4.10 11.62 -30.80
CA SER A 206 -4.80 10.88 -31.88
C SER A 206 -3.96 9.79 -32.56
N LEU A 207 -2.66 9.64 -32.25
CA LEU A 207 -1.82 8.64 -32.92
C LEU A 207 -1.54 7.37 -32.09
N LEU A 208 -1.84 7.36 -30.79
CA LEU A 208 -1.73 6.15 -29.96
C LEU A 208 -3.07 5.39 -29.82
N SER A 209 -4.16 5.90 -30.42
CA SER A 209 -5.46 5.22 -30.45
C SER A 209 -5.50 3.96 -31.33
N TRP A 210 -4.43 3.61 -32.04
CA TRP A 210 -4.41 2.48 -32.97
C TRP A 210 -4.16 1.11 -32.31
N GLN A 211 -3.87 1.05 -31.00
CA GLN A 211 -3.44 -0.22 -30.39
C GLN A 211 -4.49 -0.96 -29.53
N PHE A 212 -5.72 -0.43 -29.39
CA PHE A 212 -6.81 -1.15 -28.74
C PHE A 212 -8.17 -0.88 -29.40
N GLN A 213 -8.38 -1.44 -30.61
CA GLN A 213 -9.73 -1.78 -31.08
C GLN A 213 -9.75 -3.20 -31.60
N ALA A 214 -9.98 -4.16 -30.69
CA ALA A 214 -10.46 -5.49 -31.05
C ALA A 214 -11.98 -5.43 -31.26
N THR A 215 -12.44 -5.11 -32.46
CA THR A 215 -13.80 -5.44 -32.92
C THR A 215 -13.80 -5.79 -34.40
N PRO A 216 -14.41 -6.92 -34.82
CA PRO A 216 -14.42 -7.35 -36.21
C PRO A 216 -15.40 -6.48 -37.04
N PRO A 217 -15.12 -6.26 -38.35
CA PRO A 217 -15.95 -5.41 -39.18
C PRO A 217 -17.32 -6.04 -39.48
N ARG A 218 -18.40 -5.31 -39.18
CA ARG A 218 -19.75 -5.59 -39.71
C ARG A 218 -19.83 -5.08 -41.15
N ILE A 219 -20.13 -5.99 -42.08
CA ILE A 219 -20.45 -5.68 -43.47
C ILE A 219 -21.70 -4.79 -43.50
N MET A 220 -21.58 -3.55 -44.00
CA MET A 220 -22.72 -2.73 -44.38
C MET A 220 -22.85 -2.68 -45.91
N THR A 221 -23.96 -3.20 -46.41
CA THR A 221 -24.38 -3.15 -47.81
C THR A 221 -24.67 -1.71 -48.21
N ASN A 222 -23.92 -1.15 -49.16
CA ASN A 222 -24.20 0.17 -49.72
C ASN A 222 -25.42 0.11 -50.66
N ARG A 223 -26.51 0.79 -50.29
CA ARG A 223 -27.68 1.00 -51.15
C ARG A 223 -27.47 2.30 -51.93
N MET A 224 -27.11 2.20 -53.21
CA MET A 224 -27.01 3.35 -54.11
C MET A 224 -28.37 4.07 -54.22
N ARG A 225 -28.41 5.36 -53.88
CA ARG A 225 -29.50 6.27 -54.29
C ARG A 225 -29.02 7.09 -55.47
N HIS A 226 -29.66 6.88 -56.62
CA HIS A 226 -29.58 7.77 -57.78
C HIS A 226 -30.36 9.05 -57.47
N SER A 227 -29.84 10.20 -57.89
CA SER A 227 -30.67 11.39 -58.01
C SER A 227 -30.19 12.30 -59.15
N ARG A 228 -31.05 12.33 -60.18
CA ARG A 228 -31.23 13.29 -61.28
C ARG A 228 -30.10 13.44 -62.31
#